data_AF-A0A420AYS0-F1
#
_entry.id   AF-A0A420AYS0-F1
#
_cell.length_a   1.000
_cell.length_b   1.000
_cell.length_c   1.000
_cell.angle_alpha   90.00
_cell.angle_beta   90.00
_cell.angle_gamma   90.00
#
_symmetry.space_group_name_H-M   'P 1'
#
loop_
_entity.id
_entity.type
_entity.pdbx_description
1 polymer ?
#
loop_
_entity_poly.entity_id
_entity_poly.type
_entity_poly.pdbx_seq_one_letter_code
_entity_poly.pdbx_strand_id
1 'polypeptide(L)'
;MSTSTHQSYSIRQVDLSDLSLLKKVQSEVSNKNLLHMPFLLLAQNEEIAAVSSATVSENNSLTVEISYQTEVSEDLSTVFKRKAQAYYEQQLLNMFGDEEALKRGIRHFHNWVNPKGNSKLV
;
A
#
# COMPACT_ATOMS: atom_id res chain seq x y z
N MET A 1 -3.19 38.05 1.26
CA MET A 1 -3.12 37.16 2.44
C MET A 1 -3.80 35.86 2.06
N SER A 2 -3.04 34.81 1.81
CA SER A 2 -3.59 33.48 1.49
C SER A 2 -3.73 32.72 2.80
N THR A 3 -4.95 32.54 3.29
CA THR A 3 -5.23 31.63 4.40
C THR A 3 -5.07 30.21 3.87
N SER A 4 -3.87 29.65 3.98
CA SER A 4 -3.67 28.22 3.76
C SER A 4 -4.45 27.51 4.87
N THR A 5 -5.66 27.05 4.55
CA THR A 5 -6.35 26.04 5.35
C THR A 5 -5.41 24.85 5.46
N HIS A 6 -4.77 24.69 6.62
CA HIS A 6 -3.97 23.50 6.91
C HIS A 6 -4.92 22.31 6.90
N GLN A 7 -5.04 21.64 5.75
CA GLN A 7 -5.76 20.37 5.66
C GLN A 7 -5.07 19.40 6.62
N SER A 8 -5.82 18.93 7.61
CA SER A 8 -5.35 17.93 8.54
C SER A 8 -5.08 16.64 7.77
N TYR A 9 -3.85 16.17 7.83
CA TYR A 9 -3.46 14.87 7.28
C TYR A 9 -2.87 13.98 8.37
N SER A 10 -2.98 12.67 8.17
CA SER A 10 -2.31 11.67 9.00
C SER A 10 -1.67 10.60 8.13
N ILE A 11 -0.52 10.11 8.56
CA ILE A 11 0.17 8.98 7.91
C ILE A 11 0.24 7.88 8.95
N ARG A 12 -0.36 6.72 8.65
CA ARG A 12 -0.44 5.60 9.58
C ARG A 12 -0.28 4.26 8.87
N GLN A 13 0.06 3.23 9.63
CA GLN A 13 0.10 1.86 9.15
C GLN A 13 -1.30 1.39 8.76
N VAL A 14 -1.35 0.49 7.78
CA VAL A 14 -2.58 -0.20 7.39
C VAL A 14 -3.01 -1.11 8.53
N ASP A 15 -4.28 -1.02 8.90
CA ASP A 15 -4.94 -1.94 9.84
C ASP A 15 -5.88 -2.89 9.09
N LEU A 16 -6.23 -4.01 9.71
CA LEU A 16 -7.19 -4.99 9.20
C LEU A 16 -8.56 -4.36 8.91
N SER A 17 -8.96 -3.34 9.67
CA SER A 17 -10.20 -2.59 9.42
C SER A 17 -10.20 -1.89 8.06
N ASP A 18 -9.03 -1.49 7.57
CA ASP A 18 -8.86 -0.76 6.30
C ASP A 18 -8.99 -1.69 5.08
N LEU A 19 -8.89 -3.01 5.26
CA LEU A 19 -8.89 -3.98 4.16
C LEU A 19 -10.17 -3.95 3.33
N SER A 20 -11.31 -3.66 3.94
CA SER A 20 -12.59 -3.55 3.23
C SER A 20 -12.60 -2.37 2.25
N LEU A 21 -11.99 -1.25 2.65
CA LEU A 21 -11.79 -0.07 1.82
C LEU A 21 -10.75 -0.37 0.75
N LEU A 22 -9.61 -0.93 1.14
CA LEU A 22 -8.51 -1.28 0.22
C LEU A 22 -8.90 -2.29 -0.85
N LYS A 23 -9.84 -3.21 -0.58
CA LYS A 23 -10.38 -4.11 -1.63
C LYS A 23 -11.09 -3.35 -2.74
N LYS A 24 -11.79 -2.26 -2.44
CA LYS A 24 -12.41 -1.41 -3.47
C LYS A 24 -11.33 -0.75 -4.33
N VAL A 25 -10.32 -0.19 -3.68
CA VAL A 25 -9.15 0.45 -4.32
C VAL A 25 -8.37 -0.53 -5.21
N GLN A 26 -8.14 -1.74 -4.73
CA GLN A 26 -7.41 -2.78 -5.47
C GLN A 26 -8.22 -3.33 -6.65
N SER A 27 -9.57 -3.33 -6.58
CA SER A 27 -10.40 -3.78 -7.69
C SER A 27 -10.35 -2.86 -8.91
N GLU A 28 -9.97 -1.59 -8.73
CA GLU A 28 -9.80 -0.61 -9.79
C GLU A 28 -8.40 -0.69 -10.44
N VAL A 29 -7.40 -1.22 -9.73
CA VAL A 29 -6.05 -1.46 -10.26
C VAL A 29 -6.04 -2.79 -11.04
N SER A 30 -6.45 -2.71 -12.31
CA SER A 30 -6.69 -3.84 -13.22
C SER A 30 -5.48 -4.71 -13.61
N ASN A 31 -4.34 -4.66 -12.89
CA ASN A 31 -3.21 -5.55 -13.13
C ASN A 31 -3.30 -6.79 -12.22
N LYS A 32 -4.10 -7.76 -12.65
CA LYS A 32 -4.31 -9.07 -11.97
C LYS A 32 -3.02 -9.87 -11.71
N ASN A 33 -1.89 -9.47 -12.28
CA ASN A 33 -0.62 -10.17 -12.18
C ASN A 33 0.36 -9.58 -11.16
N LEU A 34 0.09 -8.39 -10.62
CA LEU A 34 0.97 -7.78 -9.61
C LEU A 34 0.54 -8.22 -8.22
N LEU A 35 1.50 -8.68 -7.42
CA LEU A 35 1.27 -9.06 -6.04
C LEU A 35 1.60 -7.86 -5.17
N HIS A 36 0.59 -7.26 -4.55
CA HIS A 36 0.74 -6.08 -3.71
C HIS A 36 0.31 -6.35 -2.27
N MET A 37 1.06 -5.79 -1.32
CA MET A 37 0.69 -5.74 0.09
C MET A 37 0.75 -4.29 0.58
N PRO A 38 -0.40 -3.67 0.88
CA PRO A 38 -0.44 -2.31 1.40
C PRO A 38 0.11 -2.28 2.83
N PHE A 39 0.90 -1.26 3.17
CA PHE A 39 1.52 -1.13 4.49
C PHE A 39 1.42 0.26 5.12
N LEU A 40 1.23 1.33 4.34
CA LEU A 40 1.00 2.68 4.85
C LEU A 40 -0.15 3.39 4.12
N LEU A 41 -0.85 4.25 4.86
CA LEU A 41 -1.95 5.08 4.39
C LEU A 41 -1.65 6.54 4.67
N LEU A 42 -1.99 7.39 3.71
CA LEU A 42 -2.15 8.81 3.89
C LEU A 42 -3.64 9.10 3.94
N ALA A 43 -4.12 9.64 5.05
CA ALA A 43 -5.48 10.14 5.19
C ALA A 43 -5.49 11.67 5.20
N GLN A 44 -6.40 12.28 4.45
CA GLN A 44 -6.68 13.71 4.46
C GLN A 44 -8.17 13.92 4.71
N ASN A 45 -8.53 14.78 5.67
CA ASN A 45 -9.93 15.06 6.02
C ASN A 45 -10.75 13.77 6.27
N GLU A 46 -10.17 12.81 6.99
CA GLU A 46 -10.77 11.50 7.32
C GLU A 46 -10.96 10.52 6.14
N GLU A 47 -10.56 10.90 4.93
CA GLU A 47 -10.58 10.04 3.74
C GLU A 47 -9.18 9.53 3.38
N ILE A 48 -9.11 8.35 2.76
CA ILE A 48 -7.84 7.78 2.28
C ILE A 48 -7.43 8.52 1.00
N ALA A 49 -6.40 9.36 1.13
CA ALA A 49 -5.85 10.16 0.03
C ALA A 49 -4.87 9.35 -0.82
N ALA A 50 -4.03 8.53 -0.17
CA ALA A 50 -3.07 7.66 -0.85
C ALA A 50 -2.73 6.40 -0.04
N VAL A 51 -2.29 5.36 -0.74
CA VAL A 51 -1.88 4.07 -0.17
C VAL A 51 -0.49 3.73 -0.69
N SER A 52 0.40 3.29 0.20
CA SER A 52 1.67 2.70 -0.18
C SER A 52 1.65 1.19 -0.02
N SER A 53 2.14 0.50 -1.05
CA SER A 53 2.18 -0.96 -1.12
C SER A 53 3.56 -1.46 -1.49
N ALA A 54 3.94 -2.59 -0.92
CA ALA A 54 5.07 -3.38 -1.39
C ALA A 54 4.57 -4.26 -2.53
N THR A 55 5.15 -4.11 -3.71
CA THR A 55 4.73 -4.81 -4.92
C THR A 55 5.85 -5.74 -5.38
N VAL A 56 5.48 -6.98 -5.71
CA VAL A 56 6.36 -7.91 -6.44
C VAL A 56 5.98 -7.82 -7.91
N SER A 57 6.89 -7.27 -8.71
CA SER A 57 6.74 -7.17 -10.16
C SER A 57 6.97 -8.50 -10.87
N GLU A 58 6.63 -8.58 -12.16
CA GLU A 58 6.73 -9.81 -12.96
C GLU A 58 8.16 -10.37 -13.03
N ASN A 59 9.18 -9.50 -13.00
CA ASN A 59 10.59 -9.88 -12.93
C ASN A 59 11.05 -10.29 -11.51
N ASN A 60 10.12 -10.49 -10.57
CA ASN A 60 10.36 -10.85 -9.17
C ASN A 60 11.18 -9.81 -8.39
N SER A 61 11.20 -8.55 -8.85
CA SER A 61 11.74 -7.43 -8.09
C SER A 61 10.72 -6.91 -7.08
N LEU A 62 11.21 -6.45 -5.93
CA LEU A 62 10.39 -5.86 -4.90
C LEU A 62 10.50 -4.33 -4.97
N THR A 63 9.36 -3.65 -5.07
CA THR A 63 9.30 -2.19 -5.18
C THR A 63 8.26 -1.62 -4.23
N VAL A 64 8.40 -0.33 -3.91
CA VAL A 64 7.37 0.43 -3.21
C VAL A 64 6.57 1.22 -4.24
N GLU A 65 5.28 0.99 -4.29
CA GLU A 65 4.34 1.72 -5.13
C GLU A 65 3.42 2.57 -4.29
N ILE A 66 2.95 3.69 -4.86
CA ILE A 66 1.99 4.58 -4.23
C ILE A 66 0.83 4.81 -5.18
N SER A 67 -0.38 4.54 -4.68
CA SER A 67 -1.63 4.78 -5.37
C SER A 67 -2.33 5.97 -4.72
N TYR A 68 -2.63 6.99 -5.51
CA TYR A 68 -3.37 8.18 -5.07
C TYR A 68 -4.85 8.01 -5.44
N GLN A 69 -5.74 8.31 -4.50
CA GLN A 69 -7.19 8.29 -4.71
C GLN A 69 -7.78 9.68 -4.81
N THR A 70 -7.17 10.64 -4.13
CA THR A 70 -7.53 12.05 -4.21
C THR A 70 -6.32 12.86 -4.64
N GLU A 71 -6.55 14.12 -5.00
CA GLU A 71 -5.48 15.06 -5.23
C GLU A 71 -4.72 15.30 -3.92
N VAL A 72 -3.40 15.09 -3.95
CA VAL A 72 -2.48 15.29 -2.83
C VAL A 72 -1.43 16.30 -3.27
N SER A 73 -1.17 17.33 -2.45
CA SER A 73 -0.15 18.33 -2.76
C SER A 73 1.23 17.70 -2.96
N GLU A 74 2.07 18.31 -3.81
CA GLU A 74 3.39 17.77 -4.13
C GLU A 74 4.29 17.62 -2.89
N ASP A 75 4.22 18.60 -1.97
CA ASP A 75 4.94 18.56 -0.70
C ASP A 75 4.52 17.35 0.15
N LEU A 76 3.21 17.14 0.31
CA LEU A 76 2.68 16.04 1.11
C LEU A 76 2.94 14.68 0.46
N SER A 77 2.83 14.62 -0.87
CA SER A 77 3.20 13.47 -1.68
C SER A 77 4.68 13.09 -1.48
N THR A 78 5.57 14.08 -1.46
CA THR A 78 7.00 13.88 -1.21
C THR A 78 7.27 13.39 0.22
N VAL A 79 6.60 13.96 1.21
CA VAL A 79 6.69 13.51 2.61
C VAL A 79 6.20 12.06 2.74
N PHE A 80 5.08 11.72 2.13
CA PHE A 80 4.52 10.38 2.16
C PHE A 80 5.44 9.37 1.48
N LYS A 81 5.98 9.69 0.29
CA LYS A 81 7.00 8.89 -0.42
C LYS A 81 8.21 8.58 0.46
N ARG A 82 8.80 9.60 1.08
CA ARG A 82 9.98 9.43 1.95
C ARG A 82 9.67 8.53 3.14
N LYS A 83 8.51 8.72 3.79
CA LYS A 83 8.09 7.89 4.92
C LYS A 83 7.81 6.44 4.48
N ALA A 84 7.18 6.25 3.32
CA ALA A 84 6.91 4.94 2.77
C ALA A 84 8.20 4.16 2.51
N GLN A 85 9.17 4.79 1.84
CA GLN A 85 10.47 4.19 1.57
C GLN A 85 11.22 3.85 2.86
N ALA A 86 11.30 4.79 3.80
CA ALA A 86 11.98 4.58 5.07
C ALA A 86 11.33 3.44 5.88
N TYR A 87 10.00 3.39 5.95
CA TYR A 87 9.29 2.32 6.64
C TYR A 87 9.54 0.95 5.99
N TYR A 88 9.50 0.90 4.65
CA TYR A 88 9.78 -0.31 3.90
C TYR A 88 11.19 -0.85 4.20
N GLU A 89 12.21 0.00 4.12
CA GLU A 89 13.61 -0.39 4.34
C GLU A 89 13.93 -0.73 5.80
N GLN A 90 13.42 0.07 6.73
CA GLN A 90 13.83 0.01 8.14
C GLN A 90 12.93 -0.87 9.00
N GLN A 91 11.68 -1.09 8.59
CA GLN A 91 10.72 -1.87 9.38
C GLN A 91 10.25 -3.09 8.60
N LEU A 92 9.69 -2.90 7.41
CA LEU A 92 9.05 -4.00 6.70
C LEU A 92 10.05 -5.10 6.34
N LEU A 93 11.19 -4.78 5.72
CA LEU A 93 12.22 -5.77 5.43
C LEU A 93 12.75 -6.45 6.70
N ASN A 94 12.98 -5.69 7.76
CA ASN A 94 13.49 -6.22 9.02
C ASN A 94 12.50 -7.14 9.74
N MET A 95 11.19 -6.86 9.68
CA MET A 95 10.14 -7.71 10.27
C MET A 95 10.05 -9.07 9.59
N PHE A 96 10.27 -9.14 8.28
CA PHE A 96 10.26 -10.39 7.52
C PHE A 96 11.63 -11.09 7.51
N GLY A 97 12.71 -10.38 7.88
CA GLY A 97 14.07 -10.89 8.01
C GLY A 97 14.86 -10.84 6.70
N ASP A 98 14.23 -11.20 5.58
CA ASP A 98 14.83 -11.11 4.24
C ASP A 98 13.79 -10.78 3.14
N GLU A 99 14.30 -10.41 1.97
CA GLU A 99 13.47 -10.03 0.82
C GLU A 99 12.57 -11.18 0.32
N GLU A 100 13.07 -12.42 0.34
CA GLU A 100 12.31 -13.58 -0.14
C GLU A 100 11.17 -13.96 0.82
N ALA A 101 11.38 -13.77 2.13
CA ALA A 101 10.35 -13.91 3.16
C ALA A 101 9.26 -12.87 2.98
N LEU A 102 9.62 -11.62 2.67
CA LEU A 102 8.65 -10.58 2.36
C LEU A 102 7.87 -10.91 1.08
N LYS A 103 8.53 -11.36 0.00
CA LYS A 103 7.85 -11.82 -1.23
C LYS A 103 6.86 -12.96 -0.94
N ARG A 104 7.24 -13.94 -0.12
CA ARG A 104 6.32 -15.01 0.32
C ARG A 104 5.15 -14.44 1.10
N GLY A 105 5.39 -13.51 2.03
CA GLY A 105 4.35 -12.80 2.77
C GLY A 105 3.35 -12.09 1.87
N ILE A 106 3.84 -11.35 0.87
CA ILE A 106 3.02 -10.65 -0.12
C ILE A 106 2.16 -11.64 -0.94
N ARG A 107 2.73 -12.77 -1.36
CA ARG A 107 1.96 -13.85 -2.04
C ARG A 107 0.86 -14.41 -1.13
N HIS A 108 1.16 -14.67 0.14
CA HIS A 108 0.18 -15.16 1.10
C HIS A 108 -0.94 -14.15 1.34
N PHE A 109 -0.58 -12.88 1.53
CA PHE A 109 -1.55 -11.79 1.64
C PHE A 109 -2.46 -11.75 0.41
N HIS A 110 -1.89 -11.68 -0.79
CA HIS A 110 -2.63 -11.63 -2.05
C HIS A 110 -3.63 -12.80 -2.19
N ASN A 111 -3.19 -14.03 -1.89
CA ASN A 111 -4.06 -15.20 -1.93
C ASN A 111 -5.18 -15.14 -0.88
N TRP A 112 -4.90 -14.59 0.30
CA TRP A 112 -5.89 -14.43 1.36
C TRP A 112 -6.94 -13.35 1.04
N VAL A 113 -6.55 -12.19 0.49
CA VAL A 113 -7.52 -11.16 0.07
C VAL A 113 -8.31 -11.56 -1.19
N ASN A 114 -7.73 -12.40 -2.07
CA ASN A 114 -8.37 -12.89 -3.29
C ASN A 114 -8.52 -14.44 -3.32
N PRO A 115 -9.40 -15.01 -2.48
CA PRO A 115 -9.56 -16.47 -2.36
C PRO A 115 -10.12 -17.13 -3.63
N LYS A 116 -10.72 -16.37 -4.57
CA LYS A 116 -11.30 -16.91 -5.80
C LYS A 116 -10.26 -17.42 -6.81
N GLY A 117 -8.98 -17.10 -6.64
CA GLY A 117 -7.88 -17.64 -7.46
C GLY A 117 -7.53 -19.10 -7.16
N ASN A 118 -7.88 -19.61 -5.96
CA ASN A 118 -7.56 -20.97 -5.52
C ASN A 118 -8.76 -21.92 -5.52
N SER A 119 -9.83 -21.59 -6.24
CA SER A 119 -10.99 -22.48 -6.41
C SER A 119 -10.74 -23.58 -7.45
N LYS A 120 -9.56 -24.22 -7.39
CA LYS A 120 -9.29 -25.53 -7.99
C LYS A 120 -8.87 -26.50 -6.89
N LEU A 121 -9.77 -26.73 -5.95
CA LEU A 121 -9.91 -28.00 -5.24
C LEU A 121 -11.31 -28.52 -5.58
N VAL A 122 -11.42 -29.08 -6.78
CA VAL A 122 -12.42 -30.10 -7.16
C VAL A 122 -11.63 -31.26 -7.71
#